data_AF-A0A952ETG8-F1
#
_entry.id   AF-A0A952ETG8-F1
#
_cell.length_a   1.000
_cell.length_b   1.000
_cell.length_c   1.000
_cell.angle_alpha   90.00
_cell.angle_beta   90.00
_cell.angle_gamma   90.00
#
_symmetry.space_group_name_H-M   'P 1'
#
loop_
_entity.id
_entity.type
_entity.pdbx_description
1 polymer ?
#
loop_
_entity_poly.entity_id
_entity_poly.type
_entity_poly.pdbx_seq_one_letter_code
_entity_poly.pdbx_strand_id
1 'polypeptide(L)'
;EAVVDDTVLFDGEVAGVRIEPTRSMPGLRASVLGGGPRRWVTGRAAQLGTDAASVVRDGIPAPRPVRRSTFYRHTEGWLQLG
;
A
#
# COMPACT_ATOMS: atom_id res chain seq x y z
N GLU A 1 5.47 11.44 -2.30
CA GLU A 1 4.19 11.18 -2.99
C GLU A 1 3.84 9.69 -2.95
N ALA A 2 2.55 9.36 -2.99
CA ALA A 2 2.10 8.01 -3.32
C ALA A 2 0.85 8.04 -4.20
N VAL A 3 0.74 7.05 -5.07
CA VAL A 3 -0.40 6.86 -5.97
C VAL A 3 -0.97 5.46 -5.85
N VAL A 4 -2.27 5.33 -6.08
CA VAL A 4 -2.98 4.05 -6.21
C VAL A 4 -3.63 4.03 -7.58
N ASP A 5 -3.13 3.17 -8.47
CA ASP A 5 -3.37 3.25 -9.92
C ASP A 5 -3.19 4.69 -10.45
N ASP A 6 -4.28 5.37 -10.84
CA ASP A 6 -4.30 6.74 -11.36
C ASP A 6 -4.69 7.80 -10.30
N THR A 7 -4.96 7.37 -9.07
CA THR A 7 -5.39 8.26 -7.98
C THR A 7 -4.22 8.64 -7.09
N VAL A 8 -3.97 9.95 -6.92
CA VAL A 8 -3.00 10.45 -5.93
C VAL A 8 -3.52 10.18 -4.53
N LEU A 9 -2.77 9.38 -3.76
CA LEU A 9 -3.08 9.08 -2.36
C LEU A 9 -2.63 10.22 -1.45
N PHE A 10 -1.43 10.74 -1.69
CA PHE A 10 -0.92 11.98 -1.10
C PHE A 10 0.22 12.55 -1.93
N ASP A 11 0.38 13.87 -1.83
CA ASP A 11 1.56 14.61 -2.24
C ASP A 11 2.05 15.45 -1.04
N GLY A 12 3.36 15.48 -0.81
CA GLY A 12 3.97 16.03 0.41
C GLY A 12 4.36 14.98 1.47
N GLU A 13 4.45 15.40 2.73
CA GLU A 13 4.96 14.59 3.85
C GLU A 13 3.83 13.97 4.68
N VAL A 14 3.94 12.68 4.96
CA VAL A 14 2.98 11.94 5.80
C VAL A 14 3.72 10.96 6.70
N ALA A 15 3.15 10.65 7.87
CA ALA A 15 3.74 9.70 8.82
C ALA A 15 3.82 8.26 8.28
N GLY A 16 3.02 7.92 7.28
CA GLY A 16 3.10 6.65 6.57
C GLY A 16 1.84 6.34 5.77
N VAL A 17 1.85 5.17 5.15
CA VAL A 17 0.74 4.60 4.39
C VAL A 17 0.45 3.19 4.89
N ARG A 18 -0.83 2.85 5.01
CA ARG A 18 -1.29 1.47 5.21
C ARG A 18 -1.83 0.93 3.90
N ILE A 19 -1.36 -0.24 3.49
CA ILE A 19 -1.83 -0.96 2.30
C ILE A 19 -2.39 -2.30 2.78
N GLU A 20 -3.57 -2.66 2.30
CA GLU A 20 -4.23 -3.93 2.63
C GLU A 20 -4.74 -4.61 1.36
N PRO A 21 -4.54 -5.94 1.21
CA PRO A 21 -5.19 -6.69 0.16
C PRO A 21 -6.71 -6.74 0.40
N THR A 22 -7.49 -6.76 -0.68
CA THR A 22 -8.96 -6.88 -0.62
C THR A 22 -9.41 -8.11 -1.40
N ARG A 23 -10.45 -8.80 -0.92
CA ARG A 23 -11.07 -9.91 -1.67
C ARG A 23 -11.84 -9.44 -2.90
N SER A 24 -12.37 -8.21 -2.85
CA SER A 24 -13.03 -7.58 -3.99
C SER A 24 -12.01 -6.97 -4.94
N MET A 25 -12.36 -6.96 -6.23
CA MET A 25 -11.69 -6.10 -7.21
C MET A 25 -11.76 -4.63 -6.74
N PRO A 26 -10.70 -3.83 -6.95
CA PRO A 26 -9.51 -4.10 -7.77
C PRO A 26 -8.37 -4.91 -7.11
N GLY A 27 -8.46 -5.21 -5.81
CA GLY A 27 -7.60 -6.21 -5.14
C GLY A 27 -6.68 -5.66 -4.04
N LEU A 28 -6.54 -4.34 -3.92
CA LEU A 28 -5.96 -3.71 -2.72
C LEU A 28 -6.65 -2.39 -2.40
N ARG A 29 -6.43 -1.92 -1.17
CA ARG A 29 -6.74 -0.56 -0.71
C ARG A 29 -5.56 0.06 0.02
N ALA A 30 -5.40 1.36 -0.07
CA ALA A 30 -4.39 2.11 0.66
C ALA A 30 -4.99 3.35 1.35
N SER A 31 -4.43 3.73 2.49
CA SER A 31 -4.76 4.98 3.20
C SER A 31 -3.50 5.61 3.77
N VAL A 32 -3.46 6.93 3.86
CA VAL A 32 -2.50 7.64 4.71
C VAL A 32 -2.75 7.28 6.19
N LEU A 33 -1.70 7.22 7.00
CA LEU A 33 -1.79 7.11 8.45
C LEU A 33 -2.09 8.49 9.07
N GLY A 34 -3.03 8.55 10.01
CA GLY A 34 -3.36 9.78 10.73
C GLY A 34 -4.25 9.51 11.95
N GLY A 35 -4.60 10.56 12.69
CA GLY A 35 -5.43 10.46 13.91
C GLY A 35 -6.94 10.36 13.66
N GLY A 36 -7.40 10.63 12.44
CA GLY A 36 -8.81 10.56 12.05
C GLY A 36 -9.20 9.27 11.33
N PRO A 37 -10.47 9.14 10.91
CA PRO A 37 -10.94 8.01 10.10
C PRO A 37 -10.12 7.84 8.83
N ARG A 38 -9.78 6.60 8.49
CA ARG A 38 -9.00 6.29 7.29
C ARG A 38 -9.85 6.49 6.04
N ARG A 39 -9.43 7.42 5.18
CA ARG A 39 -9.93 7.50 3.82
C ARG A 39 -9.17 6.51 2.94
N TRP A 40 -9.85 5.45 2.54
CA TRP A 40 -9.27 4.39 1.71
C TRP A 40 -9.42 4.72 0.22
N VAL A 41 -8.38 4.44 -0.54
CA VAL A 41 -8.38 4.41 -2.01
C VAL A 41 -8.14 2.98 -2.46
N THR A 42 -8.97 2.47 -3.38
CA THR A 42 -8.85 1.11 -3.91
C THR A 42 -8.19 1.11 -5.29
N GLY A 43 -7.29 0.15 -5.55
CA GLY A 43 -6.65 0.00 -6.86
C GLY A 43 -6.05 -1.38 -7.08
N ARG A 44 -5.32 -1.54 -8.17
CA ARG A 44 -4.54 -2.76 -8.48
C ARG A 44 -3.11 -2.63 -8.01
N ALA A 45 -2.58 -1.42 -7.93
CA ALA A 45 -1.23 -1.14 -7.49
C ALA A 45 -1.20 0.09 -6.58
N ALA A 46 -0.34 0.07 -5.56
CA ALA A 46 0.02 1.23 -4.77
C ALA A 46 1.52 1.47 -4.90
N GLN A 47 1.91 2.68 -5.31
CA GLN A 47 3.29 3.07 -5.54
C GLN A 47 3.67 4.22 -4.62
N LEU A 48 4.84 4.12 -4.01
CA LEU A 48 5.40 5.13 -3.11
C LEU A 48 6.70 5.67 -3.68
N GLY A 49 6.84 7.00 -3.70
CA GLY A 49 8.08 7.72 -3.92
C GLY A 49 8.39 8.62 -2.72
N THR A 50 9.58 8.44 -2.13
CA THR A 50 10.05 9.17 -0.93
C THR A 50 11.57 9.20 -0.88
N ASP A 51 12.15 10.03 -0.02
CA ASP A 51 13.59 10.07 0.23
C ASP A 51 14.08 8.85 1.03
N ALA A 52 13.25 8.38 1.96
CA ALA A 52 13.42 7.14 2.69
C ALA A 52 12.09 6.68 3.32
N ALA A 53 11.80 5.39 3.26
CA ALA A 53 10.75 4.75 4.05
C ALA A 53 11.18 3.36 4.52
N SER A 54 10.80 3.03 5.75
CA SER A 54 10.80 1.65 6.26
C SER A 54 9.53 0.95 5.80
N VAL A 55 9.69 -0.20 5.15
CA VAL A 55 8.55 -0.99 4.66
C VAL A 55 8.39 -2.21 5.54
N VAL A 56 7.17 -2.48 6.00
CA VAL A 56 6.81 -3.72 6.69
C VAL A 56 5.75 -4.42 5.86
N ARG A 57 6.02 -5.65 5.42
CA ARG A 57 5.09 -6.49 4.65
C ARG A 57 4.72 -7.70 5.50
N ASP A 58 3.44 -7.86 5.80
CA ASP A 58 2.91 -8.98 6.60
C ASP A 58 3.68 -9.18 7.92
N GLY A 59 4.06 -8.08 8.57
CA GLY A 59 4.84 -8.06 9.80
C GLY A 59 6.36 -8.18 9.63
N ILE A 60 6.84 -8.44 8.41
CA ILE A 60 8.26 -8.59 8.10
C ILE A 60 8.84 -7.25 7.62
N PRO A 61 9.79 -6.65 8.36
CA PRO A 61 10.45 -5.43 7.92
C PRO A 61 11.39 -5.71 6.74
N ALA A 62 11.42 -4.80 5.77
CA ALA A 62 12.44 -4.78 4.73
C ALA A 62 13.82 -4.52 5.34
N PRO A 63 14.90 -5.12 4.81
CA PRO A 63 16.22 -5.05 5.42
C PRO A 63 16.87 -3.65 5.36
N ARG A 64 16.38 -2.77 4.48
CA ARG A 64 16.89 -1.40 4.32
C ARG A 64 15.75 -0.43 4.01
N PRO A 65 15.87 0.85 4.40
CA PRO A 65 14.98 1.88 3.90
C PRO A 65 15.01 1.95 2.37
N VAL A 66 13.86 2.23 1.77
CA VAL A 66 13.70 2.32 0.32
C VAL A 66 13.21 3.71 -0.08
N ARG A 67 13.66 4.16 -1.26
CA ARG A 67 13.16 5.39 -1.91
C ARG A 67 11.88 5.17 -2.71
N ARG A 68 11.73 3.95 -3.22
CA ARG A 68 10.59 3.54 -4.02
C ARG A 68 10.12 2.17 -3.59
N SER A 69 8.80 2.00 -3.51
CA SER A 69 8.18 0.70 -3.33
C SER A 69 6.90 0.62 -4.16
N THR A 70 6.54 -0.59 -4.56
CA THR A 70 5.28 -0.85 -5.25
C THR A 70 4.69 -2.14 -4.72
N PHE A 71 3.40 -2.09 -4.43
CA PHE A 71 2.59 -3.23 -4.03
C PHE A 71 1.54 -3.45 -5.10
N TYR A 72 1.52 -4.65 -5.66
CA TYR A 72 0.48 -5.08 -6.58
C TYR A 72 -0.56 -5.88 -5.82
N ARG A 73 -1.78 -5.92 -6.36
CA ARG A 73 -2.80 -6.87 -5.95
C ARG A 73 -2.21 -8.27 -6.02
N HIS A 74 -2.59 -9.10 -5.06
CA HIS A 74 -2.31 -10.52 -5.15
C HIS A 74 -3.22 -11.12 -6.24
N THR A 75 -2.63 -11.73 -7.27
CA THR A 75 -3.40 -12.33 -8.38
C THR A 75 -3.62 -13.83 -8.21
N GLU A 76 -2.88 -14.49 -7.32
CA GLU A 76 -3.07 -15.91 -7.04
C GLU A 76 -4.23 -16.08 -6.06
N GLY A 77 -5.25 -16.85 -6.47
CA GLY A 77 -6.27 -17.33 -5.55
C GLY A 77 -5.60 -18.25 -4.55
N TRP A 78 -5.83 -18.05 -3.25
CA TRP A 78 -5.37 -18.99 -2.24
C TRP A 78 -5.94 -20.36 -2.59
N LEU A 79 -5.07 -21.35 -2.78
CA LEU A 79 -5.49 -22.72 -2.91
C LEU A 79 -6.09 -23.13 -1.56
N GLN A 80 -7.41 -23.10 -1.44
CA GLN A 80 -8.09 -23.70 -0.30
C GLN A 80 -7.93 -25.21 -0.47
N LEU A 81 -6.90 -25.78 0.16
CA LEU A 81 -6.84 -27.22 0.35
C LEU A 81 -8.00 -27.58 1.28
N GLY A 82 -9.05 -28.17 0.70
CA GLY A 82 -10.14 -28.79 1.44
C GLY A 82 -9.73 -30.10 2.08
#